data_AF-A0A835QHT0-F1
#
_entry.id   AF-A0A835QHT0-F1
#
_cell.length_a   1.000
_cell.length_b   1.000
_cell.length_c   1.000
_cell.angle_alpha   90.00
_cell.angle_beta   90.00
_cell.angle_gamma   90.00
#
_symmetry.space_group_name_H-M   'P 1'
#
loop_
_entity.id
_entity.type
_entity.pdbx_description
1 polymer ?
#
loop_
_entity_poly.entity_id
_entity_poly.type
_entity_poly.pdbx_seq_one_letter_code
_entity_poly.pdbx_strand_id
1 'polypeptide(L)'
;MASSLPLPNVFVLVLLFSLAKLSLSAEPLNMEVQALMAIRNLLNDPHGALSKWDETSADPCSWSMITCSSENRVIGLGAPSQGLSGTLSPTIGNLTNLQQILLQNNNIEGEIPTELGLLSKLQTMDLSNNGFIGSIPESFGRLTSLRYLRLNNNSLSGAFPVSLSKAPQLSFLYFAQQPKVNKLAIGIGCFAAASGILIVNLSVLIFIRQRKRQELRSLVGLSEVAEGAPSGIGDLRRFWLRELQMATDNFSSKNLLGKGGFGNVYKGRLADGTVVAVKRLRTAVDPIAKHSSEPSWK
;
A
#
# COMPACT_ATOMS: atom_id res chain seq x y z
N MET A 1 -27.44 -41.99 93.34
CA MET A 1 -26.85 -40.75 92.81
C MET A 1 -25.74 -41.20 91.86
N ALA A 2 -25.98 -41.30 90.55
CA ALA A 2 -25.77 -40.21 89.57
C ALA A 2 -24.40 -39.53 89.81
N SER A 3 -23.42 -39.48 88.92
CA SER A 3 -23.42 -39.59 87.45
C SER A 3 -21.97 -39.59 86.92
N SER A 4 -21.74 -40.40 85.87
CA SER A 4 -20.80 -40.25 84.73
C SER A 4 -19.37 -39.73 84.91
N LEU A 5 -18.42 -40.55 84.45
CA LEU A 5 -17.01 -40.26 84.15
C LEU A 5 -16.81 -39.13 83.13
N PRO A 6 -15.72 -38.35 83.20
CA PRO A 6 -15.18 -37.65 82.03
C PRO A 6 -14.06 -38.47 81.37
N LEU A 7 -14.24 -38.79 80.08
CA LEU A 7 -13.19 -39.33 79.21
C LEU A 7 -12.13 -38.26 78.87
N PRO A 8 -10.89 -38.68 78.54
CA PRO A 8 -9.78 -37.80 78.18
C PRO A 8 -9.74 -37.44 76.69
N ASN A 9 -9.03 -36.36 76.34
CA ASN A 9 -8.40 -36.12 75.04
C ASN A 9 -9.28 -36.21 73.77
N VAL A 10 -10.05 -35.16 73.44
CA VAL A 10 -10.55 -34.93 72.06
C VAL A 10 -10.57 -33.44 71.70
N PHE A 11 -9.46 -32.72 71.90
CA PHE A 11 -9.36 -31.30 71.51
C PHE A 11 -8.16 -30.95 70.61
N VAL A 12 -7.54 -31.93 69.97
CA VAL A 12 -6.40 -31.70 69.03
C VAL A 12 -6.73 -32.09 67.57
N LEU A 13 -7.94 -32.52 67.23
CA LEU A 13 -8.26 -33.01 65.88
C LEU A 13 -9.53 -32.43 65.26
N VAL A 14 -9.68 -31.09 65.26
CA VAL A 14 -10.70 -30.40 64.43
C VAL A 14 -10.09 -29.27 63.57
N LEU A 15 -8.79 -29.36 63.25
CA LEU A 15 -8.14 -28.53 62.22
C LEU A 15 -7.64 -29.35 61.01
N LEU A 16 -8.19 -30.54 60.78
CA LEU A 16 -7.83 -31.40 59.63
C LEU A 16 -9.01 -31.95 58.83
N PHE A 17 -10.19 -31.31 58.87
CA PHE A 17 -11.34 -31.71 58.04
C PHE A 17 -11.96 -30.59 57.20
N SER A 18 -11.15 -29.63 56.74
CA SER A 18 -11.52 -28.72 55.63
C SER A 18 -10.49 -28.70 54.48
N LEU A 19 -9.56 -29.66 54.44
CA LEU A 19 -8.62 -29.85 53.31
C LEU A 19 -8.92 -31.13 52.51
N ALA A 20 -10.14 -31.66 52.61
CA ALA A 20 -10.60 -32.69 51.68
C ALA A 20 -11.33 -32.02 50.51
N LYS A 21 -10.58 -31.87 49.41
CA LYS A 21 -11.01 -31.50 48.06
C LYS A 21 -11.15 -29.99 47.76
N LEU A 22 -10.03 -29.28 47.86
CA LEU A 22 -9.61 -28.54 46.67
C LEU A 22 -8.81 -29.52 45.81
N SER A 23 -9.51 -30.47 45.18
CA SER A 23 -8.93 -31.16 44.04
C SER A 23 -8.94 -30.13 42.93
N LEU A 24 -7.87 -29.34 42.84
CA LEU A 24 -7.42 -28.88 41.54
C LEU A 24 -7.09 -30.19 40.80
N SER A 25 -8.09 -30.74 40.11
CA SER A 25 -7.79 -31.62 39.00
C SER A 25 -7.07 -30.72 38.01
N ALA A 26 -5.74 -30.64 38.13
CA ALA A 26 -4.95 -30.24 36.99
C ALA A 26 -5.38 -31.21 35.89
N GLU A 27 -6.17 -30.72 34.93
CA GLU A 27 -6.47 -31.52 33.75
C GLU A 27 -5.12 -32.01 33.21
N PRO A 28 -5.02 -33.29 32.79
CA PRO A 28 -3.76 -33.80 32.27
C PRO A 28 -3.31 -32.87 31.15
N LEU A 29 -2.18 -32.20 31.37
CA LEU A 29 -1.66 -31.17 30.48
C LEU A 29 -1.54 -31.77 29.07
N ASN A 30 -2.36 -31.30 28.14
CA ASN A 30 -2.29 -31.77 26.77
C ASN A 30 -1.00 -31.21 26.14
N MET A 31 0.03 -32.05 26.05
CA MET A 31 1.33 -31.64 25.49
C MET A 31 1.23 -31.13 24.05
N GLU A 32 0.22 -31.55 23.28
CA GLU A 32 -0.01 -31.03 21.93
C GLU A 32 -0.55 -29.60 21.98
N VAL A 33 -1.50 -29.29 22.86
CA VAL A 33 -2.00 -27.93 23.10
C VAL A 33 -0.86 -27.01 23.52
N GLN A 34 -0.04 -27.42 24.49
CA GLN A 34 1.08 -26.60 24.98
C GLN A 34 2.15 -26.35 23.90
N ALA A 35 2.51 -27.36 23.12
CA ALA A 35 3.44 -27.21 22.01
C ALA A 35 2.88 -26.24 20.95
N LEU A 36 1.60 -26.35 20.61
CA LEU A 36 0.96 -25.46 19.64
C LEU A 36 0.86 -24.03 20.18
N MET A 37 0.55 -23.82 21.46
CA MET A 37 0.54 -22.49 22.05
C MET A 37 1.94 -21.86 22.08
N ALA A 38 2.98 -22.63 22.36
CA ALA A 38 4.36 -22.16 22.27
C ALA A 38 4.78 -21.79 20.83
N ILE A 39 4.27 -22.51 19.81
CA ILE A 39 4.42 -22.11 18.40
C ILE A 39 3.69 -20.79 18.13
N ARG A 40 2.41 -20.70 18.50
CA ARG A 40 1.58 -19.50 18.32
C ARG A 40 2.23 -18.26 18.91
N ASN A 41 2.81 -18.37 20.09
CA ASN A 41 3.40 -17.24 20.81
C ASN A 41 4.69 -16.69 20.15
N LEU A 42 5.35 -17.46 19.28
CA LEU A 42 6.52 -16.99 18.52
C LEU A 42 6.16 -16.53 17.09
N LEU A 43 4.93 -16.77 16.65
CA LEU A 43 4.43 -16.33 15.36
C LEU A 43 3.69 -15.00 15.51
N ASN A 44 3.89 -14.13 14.53
CA ASN A 44 3.08 -12.94 14.34
C ASN A 44 2.03 -13.23 13.26
N ASP A 45 0.77 -12.94 13.58
CA ASP A 45 -0.41 -13.33 12.79
C ASP A 45 -1.28 -12.10 12.51
N PRO A 46 -0.91 -11.27 11.51
CA PRO A 46 -1.63 -10.03 11.21
C PRO A 46 -3.04 -10.26 10.66
N HIS A 47 -3.36 -11.47 10.19
CA HIS A 47 -4.62 -11.81 9.54
C HIS A 47 -5.52 -12.69 10.40
N GLY A 48 -5.10 -13.06 11.62
CA GLY A 48 -5.90 -13.85 12.55
C GLY A 48 -6.09 -15.31 12.12
N ALA A 49 -5.15 -15.88 11.36
CA ALA A 49 -5.17 -17.30 10.98
C ALA A 49 -5.15 -18.24 12.21
N LEU A 50 -4.50 -17.83 13.30
CA LEU A 50 -4.37 -18.52 14.58
C LEU A 50 -5.41 -18.06 15.62
N SER A 51 -6.43 -17.30 15.22
CA SER A 51 -7.43 -16.73 16.13
C SER A 51 -8.24 -17.77 16.90
N LYS A 52 -8.47 -18.96 16.31
CA LYS A 52 -9.20 -20.07 16.94
C LYS A 52 -8.36 -20.91 17.91
N TRP A 53 -7.07 -20.65 18.00
CA TRP A 53 -6.17 -21.42 18.87
C TRP A 53 -6.34 -20.93 20.30
N ASP A 54 -6.79 -21.83 21.17
CA ASP A 54 -7.22 -21.49 22.52
C ASP A 54 -6.65 -22.50 23.52
N GLU A 55 -5.75 -22.03 24.39
CA GLU A 55 -5.07 -22.83 25.41
C GLU A 55 -6.03 -23.51 26.38
N THR A 56 -7.27 -23.03 26.50
CA THR A 56 -8.30 -23.63 27.36
C THR A 56 -9.03 -24.82 26.71
N SER A 57 -8.77 -25.09 25.43
CA SER A 57 -9.38 -26.23 24.72
C SER A 57 -8.83 -27.56 25.24
N ALA A 58 -9.71 -28.53 25.44
CA ALA A 58 -9.32 -29.91 25.79
C ALA A 58 -8.42 -30.56 24.71
N ASP A 59 -8.69 -30.25 23.44
CA ASP A 59 -7.91 -30.70 22.30
C ASP A 59 -7.81 -29.63 21.20
N PRO A 60 -6.76 -29.68 20.35
CA PRO A 60 -6.55 -28.69 19.30
C PRO A 60 -7.22 -29.06 17.96
N CYS A 61 -8.00 -30.13 17.87
CA CYS A 61 -8.46 -30.67 16.59
C CYS A 61 -9.55 -29.83 15.91
N SER A 62 -10.18 -28.92 16.66
CA SER A 62 -11.12 -27.93 16.14
C SER A 62 -10.45 -26.64 15.66
N TRP A 63 -9.15 -26.47 15.94
CA TRP A 63 -8.43 -25.25 15.62
C TRP A 63 -8.16 -25.12 14.13
N SER A 64 -8.09 -23.88 13.63
CA SER A 64 -7.67 -23.60 12.27
C SER A 64 -6.27 -24.17 12.01
N MET A 65 -6.02 -24.69 10.82
CA MET A 65 -4.70 -25.20 10.41
C MET A 65 -4.16 -26.39 11.23
N ILE A 66 -4.99 -27.00 12.08
CA ILE A 66 -4.68 -28.27 12.74
C ILE A 66 -5.48 -29.36 12.04
N THR A 67 -4.82 -30.46 11.73
CA THR A 67 -5.46 -31.68 11.24
C THR A 67 -5.18 -32.81 12.23
N CYS A 68 -6.23 -33.51 12.65
CA CYS A 68 -6.12 -34.64 13.56
C CYS A 68 -6.47 -35.97 12.89
N SER A 69 -5.93 -37.05 13.44
CA SER A 69 -6.35 -38.41 13.12
C SER A 69 -7.73 -38.72 13.73
N SER A 70 -8.28 -39.90 13.40
CA SER A 70 -9.48 -40.45 14.05
C SER A 70 -9.33 -40.69 15.56
N GLU A 71 -8.10 -40.67 16.08
CA GLU A 71 -7.76 -40.86 17.50
C GLU A 71 -7.48 -39.52 18.21
N ASN A 72 -7.90 -38.39 17.63
CA ASN A 72 -7.65 -37.04 18.15
C ASN A 72 -6.16 -36.74 18.41
N ARG A 73 -5.28 -37.22 17.53
CA ARG A 73 -3.84 -36.90 17.56
C ARG A 73 -3.51 -35.91 16.46
N VAL A 74 -2.74 -34.87 16.76
CA VAL A 74 -2.29 -33.91 15.75
C VAL A 74 -1.38 -34.59 14.73
N ILE A 75 -1.82 -34.62 13.46
CA ILE A 75 -1.09 -35.22 12.33
C ILE A 75 -0.72 -34.19 11.25
N GLY A 76 -1.38 -33.03 11.23
CA GLY A 76 -1.10 -31.96 10.28
C GLY A 76 -1.06 -30.60 10.96
N LEU A 77 -0.12 -29.77 10.55
CA LEU A 77 0.08 -28.41 11.04
C LEU A 77 0.30 -27.44 9.87
N GLY A 78 -0.45 -26.34 9.88
CA GLY A 78 -0.24 -25.19 9.01
C GLY A 78 -1.12 -25.19 7.76
N ALA A 79 -1.10 -24.04 7.08
CA ALA A 79 -1.65 -23.85 5.76
C ALA A 79 -0.76 -22.88 4.97
N PRO A 80 -0.78 -22.94 3.63
CA PRO A 80 -0.04 -21.99 2.81
C PRO A 80 -0.62 -20.57 2.91
N SER A 81 0.23 -19.56 2.67
CA SER A 81 -0.19 -18.19 2.37
C SER A 81 -1.07 -17.53 3.45
N GLN A 82 -0.69 -17.68 4.72
CA GLN A 82 -1.43 -17.11 5.86
C GLN A 82 -0.87 -15.74 6.30
N GLY A 83 0.24 -15.29 5.71
CA GLY A 83 0.92 -14.05 6.08
C GLY A 83 1.58 -14.12 7.46
N LEU A 84 1.84 -15.34 7.96
CA LEU A 84 2.49 -15.56 9.25
C LEU A 84 3.95 -15.10 9.18
N SER A 85 4.43 -14.42 10.20
CA SER A 85 5.85 -14.04 10.37
C SER A 85 6.36 -14.43 11.76
N GLY A 86 7.62 -14.09 12.09
CA GLY A 86 8.25 -14.52 13.35
C GLY A 86 9.03 -15.82 13.17
N THR A 87 9.22 -16.60 14.24
CA THR A 87 10.09 -17.80 14.22
C THR A 87 9.35 -19.06 14.61
N LEU A 88 9.87 -20.21 14.15
CA LEU A 88 9.29 -21.51 14.48
C LEU A 88 9.80 -22.01 15.84
N SER A 89 8.90 -22.35 16.77
CA SER A 89 9.27 -22.83 18.09
C SER A 89 9.88 -24.24 18.06
N PRO A 90 10.97 -24.51 18.80
CA PRO A 90 11.52 -25.86 19.01
C PRO A 90 10.52 -26.87 19.56
N THR A 91 9.49 -26.39 20.29
CA THR A 91 8.43 -27.23 20.86
C THR A 91 7.61 -27.99 19.81
N ILE A 92 7.72 -27.64 18.52
CA ILE A 92 7.17 -28.43 17.41
C ILE A 92 7.63 -29.90 17.44
N GLY A 93 8.82 -30.18 17.99
CA GLY A 93 9.33 -31.55 18.17
C GLY A 93 8.48 -32.42 19.12
N ASN A 94 7.64 -31.81 19.97
CA ASN A 94 6.75 -32.54 20.88
C ASN A 94 5.52 -33.13 20.17
N LEU A 95 5.20 -32.66 18.97
CA LEU A 95 4.07 -33.13 18.16
C LEU A 95 4.43 -34.41 17.39
N THR A 96 4.84 -35.45 18.12
CA THR A 96 5.47 -36.68 17.59
C THR A 96 4.61 -37.50 16.62
N ASN A 97 3.30 -37.21 16.53
CA ASN A 97 2.39 -37.82 15.56
C ASN A 97 2.28 -37.05 14.23
N LEU A 98 2.93 -35.89 14.09
CA LEU A 98 2.90 -35.11 12.87
C LEU A 98 3.37 -35.92 11.66
N GLN A 99 2.55 -35.85 10.62
CA GLN A 99 2.78 -36.44 9.30
C GLN A 99 2.96 -35.34 8.25
N GLN A 100 2.38 -34.16 8.47
CA GLN A 100 2.42 -33.05 7.53
C GLN A 100 2.68 -31.71 8.20
N ILE A 101 3.63 -30.94 7.66
CA ILE A 101 3.85 -29.53 7.98
C ILE A 101 3.76 -28.74 6.67
N LEU A 102 2.80 -27.81 6.61
CA LEU A 102 2.51 -26.98 5.43
C LEU A 102 2.56 -25.51 5.83
N LEU A 103 3.73 -24.89 5.70
CA LEU A 103 3.95 -23.48 6.07
C LEU A 103 4.47 -22.64 4.90
N GLN A 104 4.31 -23.13 3.68
CA GLN A 104 4.83 -22.48 2.48
C GLN A 104 4.14 -21.14 2.18
N ASN A 105 4.88 -20.23 1.54
CA ASN A 105 4.41 -18.89 1.17
C ASN A 105 4.00 -18.03 2.39
N ASN A 106 4.77 -18.11 3.47
CA ASN A 106 4.63 -17.19 4.60
C ASN A 106 5.87 -16.28 4.71
N ASN A 107 5.96 -15.53 5.80
CA ASN A 107 7.06 -14.63 6.12
C ASN A 107 7.83 -15.10 7.37
N ILE A 108 7.86 -16.41 7.63
CA ILE A 108 8.54 -16.99 8.80
C ILE A 108 10.06 -16.92 8.58
N GLU A 109 10.78 -16.49 9.61
CA GLU A 109 12.22 -16.25 9.59
C GLU A 109 12.94 -17.03 10.71
N GLY A 110 14.25 -16.77 10.85
CA GLY A 110 15.11 -17.48 11.80
C GLY A 110 15.59 -18.83 11.28
N GLU A 111 16.21 -19.61 12.15
CA GLU A 111 16.71 -20.94 11.81
C GLU A 111 15.61 -22.01 11.88
N ILE A 112 15.79 -23.09 11.11
CA ILE A 112 14.91 -24.26 11.19
C ILE A 112 15.24 -25.04 12.48
N PRO A 113 14.29 -25.25 13.41
CA PRO A 113 14.57 -25.95 14.67
C PRO A 113 15.08 -27.38 14.46
N THR A 114 16.14 -27.75 15.18
CA THR A 114 16.73 -29.09 15.07
C THR A 114 15.80 -30.19 15.59
N GLU A 115 14.88 -29.82 16.47
CA GLU A 115 13.86 -30.66 17.11
C GLU A 115 12.85 -31.21 16.11
N LEU A 116 12.71 -30.60 14.94
CA LEU A 116 11.92 -31.17 13.83
C LEU A 116 12.42 -32.59 13.47
N GLY A 117 13.71 -32.88 13.65
CA GLY A 117 14.27 -34.23 13.46
C GLY A 117 13.75 -35.30 14.42
N LEU A 118 12.98 -34.94 15.46
CA LEU A 118 12.30 -35.88 16.34
C LEU A 118 11.02 -36.47 15.73
N LEU A 119 10.49 -35.86 14.67
CA LEU A 119 9.20 -36.20 14.05
C LEU A 119 9.32 -37.38 13.09
N SER A 120 9.63 -38.57 13.61
CA SER A 120 9.88 -39.79 12.80
C SER A 120 8.72 -40.22 11.88
N LYS A 121 7.47 -39.79 12.18
CA LYS A 121 6.27 -40.05 11.35
C LYS A 121 6.04 -39.02 10.25
N LEU A 122 6.85 -37.96 10.19
CA LEU A 122 6.67 -36.86 9.24
C LEU A 122 6.92 -37.35 7.82
N GLN A 123 5.97 -37.10 6.93
CA GLN A 123 5.99 -37.53 5.53
C GLN A 123 6.16 -36.35 4.58
N THR A 124 5.55 -35.21 4.91
CA THR A 124 5.58 -34.00 4.09
C THR A 124 5.99 -32.81 4.93
N MET A 125 7.03 -32.12 4.49
CA MET A 125 7.46 -30.85 5.06
C MET A 125 7.63 -29.84 3.92
N ASP A 126 6.76 -28.83 3.88
CA ASP A 126 6.84 -27.72 2.94
C ASP A 126 7.02 -26.40 3.70
N LEU A 127 8.26 -25.92 3.72
CA LEU A 127 8.66 -24.63 4.30
C LEU A 127 9.07 -23.64 3.21
N SER A 128 8.77 -23.95 1.93
CA SER A 128 9.23 -23.16 0.79
C SER A 128 8.66 -21.74 0.81
N ASN A 129 9.38 -20.80 0.19
CA ASN A 129 8.97 -19.39 0.07
C ASN A 129 8.74 -18.73 1.45
N ASN A 130 9.74 -18.81 2.32
CA ASN A 130 9.78 -18.12 3.61
C ASN A 130 11.09 -17.29 3.71
N GLY A 131 11.46 -16.90 4.93
CA GLY A 131 12.68 -16.19 5.29
C GLY A 131 13.65 -17.02 6.13
N PHE A 132 13.56 -18.36 6.14
CA PHE A 132 14.45 -19.19 6.96
C PHE A 132 15.93 -18.99 6.58
N ILE A 133 16.80 -18.92 7.59
CA ILE A 133 18.25 -18.74 7.49
C ILE A 133 19.00 -19.93 8.12
N GLY A 134 20.33 -19.91 8.05
CA GLY A 134 21.17 -20.95 8.63
C GLY A 134 21.18 -22.24 7.79
N SER A 135 21.67 -23.32 8.38
CA SER A 135 21.82 -24.60 7.69
C SER A 135 20.65 -25.55 7.88
N ILE A 136 20.48 -26.51 6.97
CA ILE A 136 19.51 -27.60 7.14
C ILE A 136 20.02 -28.50 8.28
N PRO A 137 19.23 -28.75 9.35
CA PRO A 137 19.69 -29.54 10.49
C PRO A 137 20.08 -30.97 10.11
N GLU A 138 21.25 -31.44 10.59
CA GLU A 138 21.68 -32.84 10.45
C GLU A 138 20.71 -33.83 11.12
N SER A 139 19.90 -33.36 12.08
CA SER A 139 18.84 -34.17 12.69
C SER A 139 17.79 -34.64 11.69
N PHE A 140 17.66 -34.02 10.52
CA PHE A 140 16.69 -34.40 9.50
C PHE A 140 16.96 -35.79 8.92
N GLY A 141 18.17 -36.34 9.03
CA GLY A 141 18.43 -37.74 8.70
C GLY A 141 17.68 -38.75 9.57
N ARG A 142 17.10 -38.32 10.70
CA ARG A 142 16.25 -39.15 11.57
C ARG A 142 14.78 -39.22 11.09
N LEU A 143 14.40 -38.44 10.08
CA LEU A 143 13.05 -38.40 9.51
C LEU A 143 12.83 -39.58 8.56
N THR A 144 12.73 -40.78 9.12
CA THR A 144 12.70 -42.04 8.36
C THR A 144 11.46 -42.19 7.46
N SER A 145 10.36 -41.50 7.77
CA SER A 145 9.12 -41.51 6.98
C SER A 145 9.03 -40.39 5.94
N LEU A 146 10.01 -39.49 5.86
CA LEU A 146 9.92 -38.28 5.04
C LEU A 146 9.98 -38.62 3.55
N ARG A 147 8.99 -38.13 2.80
CA ARG A 147 8.85 -38.35 1.35
C ARG A 147 9.01 -37.07 0.55
N TYR A 148 8.50 -35.96 1.07
CA TYR A 148 8.48 -34.67 0.40
C TYR A 148 9.12 -33.62 1.30
N LEU A 149 10.25 -33.07 0.87
CA LEU A 149 10.93 -31.97 1.55
C LEU A 149 11.09 -30.78 0.58
N ARG A 150 10.41 -29.67 0.89
CA ARG A 150 10.53 -28.42 0.13
C ARG A 150 11.01 -27.29 1.03
N LEU A 151 12.20 -26.81 0.73
CA LEU A 151 12.92 -25.74 1.43
C LEU A 151 13.32 -24.60 0.48
N ASN A 152 13.02 -24.72 -0.82
CA ASN A 152 13.35 -23.74 -1.85
C ASN A 152 12.79 -22.35 -1.51
N ASN A 153 13.45 -21.31 -2.04
CA ASN A 153 13.07 -19.90 -1.84
C ASN A 153 13.10 -19.44 -0.37
N ASN A 154 13.99 -20.02 0.43
CA ASN A 154 14.46 -19.48 1.71
C ASN A 154 15.87 -18.91 1.57
N SER A 155 16.46 -18.38 2.65
CA SER A 155 17.84 -17.87 2.71
C SER A 155 18.79 -18.84 3.43
N LEU A 156 18.60 -20.14 3.20
CA LEU A 156 19.39 -21.20 3.81
C LEU A 156 20.82 -21.22 3.25
N SER A 157 21.79 -21.53 4.09
CA SER A 157 23.21 -21.57 3.77
C SER A 157 23.88 -22.82 4.35
N GLY A 158 25.17 -23.03 4.07
CA GLY A 158 25.91 -24.20 4.53
C GLY A 158 25.77 -25.42 3.62
N ALA A 159 26.39 -26.52 4.04
CA ALA A 159 26.42 -27.76 3.26
C ALA A 159 25.07 -28.50 3.34
N PHE A 160 24.74 -29.20 2.26
CA PHE A 160 23.62 -30.14 2.30
C PHE A 160 23.95 -31.31 3.24
N PRO A 161 23.13 -31.60 4.27
CA PRO A 161 23.47 -32.58 5.28
C PRO A 161 23.47 -33.98 4.68
N VAL A 162 24.60 -34.68 4.79
CA VAL A 162 24.78 -36.03 4.21
C VAL A 162 23.82 -37.02 4.86
N SER A 163 23.34 -36.75 6.06
CA SER A 163 22.32 -37.56 6.72
C SER A 163 21.00 -37.63 5.95
N LEU A 164 20.61 -36.58 5.21
CA LEU A 164 19.40 -36.59 4.35
C LEU A 164 19.53 -37.49 3.13
N SER A 165 20.75 -37.75 2.64
CA SER A 165 20.94 -38.70 1.52
C SER A 165 20.68 -40.16 1.93
N LYS A 166 20.65 -40.43 3.24
CA LYS A 166 20.35 -41.74 3.82
C LYS A 166 18.86 -41.93 4.15
N ALA A 167 18.02 -40.91 3.98
CA ALA A 167 16.60 -41.00 4.28
C ALA A 167 15.91 -41.98 3.29
N PRO A 168 15.39 -43.13 3.76
CA PRO A 168 15.05 -44.25 2.89
C PRO A 168 13.80 -44.01 2.01
N GLN A 169 12.97 -43.03 2.36
CA GLN A 169 11.68 -42.76 1.73
C GLN A 169 11.64 -41.44 0.95
N LEU A 170 12.73 -40.67 0.96
CA LEU A 170 12.75 -39.32 0.38
C LEU A 170 12.65 -39.40 -1.14
N SER A 171 11.52 -38.93 -1.68
CA SER A 171 11.20 -39.01 -3.10
C SER A 171 11.39 -37.66 -3.80
N PHE A 172 11.09 -36.57 -3.12
CA PHE A 172 11.18 -35.22 -3.67
C PHE A 172 11.89 -34.28 -2.70
N LEU A 173 12.93 -33.63 -3.22
CA LEU A 173 13.74 -32.66 -2.49
C LEU A 173 13.91 -31.40 -3.34
N TYR A 174 13.44 -30.27 -2.83
CA TYR A 174 13.61 -28.95 -3.46
C TYR A 174 14.27 -28.00 -2.47
N PHE A 175 15.53 -27.61 -2.69
CA PHE A 175 16.28 -26.72 -1.79
C PHE A 175 16.86 -25.48 -2.49
N ALA A 176 16.69 -25.34 -3.81
CA ALA A 176 17.28 -24.24 -4.57
C ALA A 176 16.68 -22.88 -4.19
N GLN A 177 17.54 -21.88 -4.00
CA GLN A 177 17.12 -20.51 -3.80
C GLN A 177 16.88 -19.84 -5.14
N GLN A 178 15.64 -19.43 -5.43
CA GLN A 178 15.41 -18.52 -6.55
C GLN A 178 15.94 -17.13 -6.17
N PRO A 179 16.66 -16.42 -7.06
CA PRO A 179 16.98 -15.02 -6.83
C PRO A 179 15.66 -14.27 -6.65
N LYS A 180 15.44 -13.67 -5.47
CA LYS A 180 14.29 -12.79 -5.25
C LYS A 180 14.47 -11.58 -6.17
N VAL A 181 13.86 -11.64 -7.36
CA VAL A 181 13.86 -10.53 -8.32
C VAL A 181 13.26 -9.31 -7.62
N ASN A 182 14.07 -8.27 -7.43
CA ASN A 182 13.63 -7.08 -6.70
C ASN A 182 12.67 -6.32 -7.61
N LYS A 183 11.36 -6.58 -7.48
CA LYS A 183 10.30 -5.96 -8.30
C LYS A 183 10.40 -4.42 -8.28
N LEU A 184 10.87 -3.87 -7.15
CA LEU A 184 11.14 -2.43 -6.99
C LEU A 184 12.25 -1.93 -7.93
N ALA A 185 13.34 -2.70 -8.09
CA ALA A 185 14.45 -2.33 -8.97
C ALA A 185 14.03 -2.34 -10.46
N ILE A 186 13.17 -3.27 -10.86
CA ILE A 186 12.60 -3.31 -12.22
C ILE A 186 11.71 -2.08 -12.45
N GLY A 187 10.86 -1.75 -11.47
CA GLY A 187 10.02 -0.55 -11.52
C GLY A 187 10.85 0.74 -11.69
N ILE A 188 11.89 0.92 -10.87
CA ILE A 188 12.80 2.09 -10.96
C ILE A 188 13.47 2.17 -12.33
N GLY A 189 13.95 1.05 -12.87
CA GLY A 189 14.56 0.99 -14.21
C GLY A 189 13.61 1.43 -15.32
N CYS A 190 12.35 0.98 -15.29
CA CYS A 190 11.34 1.38 -16.28
C CYS A 190 10.97 2.87 -16.18
N PHE A 191 10.81 3.41 -14.97
CA PHE A 191 10.50 4.82 -14.77
C PHE A 191 11.64 5.74 -15.25
N ALA A 192 12.90 5.37 -14.99
CA ALA A 192 14.07 6.13 -15.43
C ALA A 192 14.19 6.18 -16.97
N ALA A 193 13.89 5.07 -17.66
CA ALA A 193 13.89 5.03 -19.11
C ALA A 193 12.81 5.93 -19.73
N ALA A 194 11.59 5.89 -19.17
CA ALA A 194 10.48 6.72 -19.65
C ALA A 194 10.72 8.23 -19.42
N SER A 195 11.29 8.61 -18.26
CA SER A 195 11.60 10.01 -17.96
C SER A 195 12.72 10.55 -18.86
N GLY A 196 13.74 9.74 -19.17
CA GLY A 196 14.78 10.08 -20.13
C GLY A 196 14.22 10.40 -21.52
N ILE A 197 13.31 9.57 -22.04
CA ILE A 197 12.66 9.79 -23.34
C ILE A 197 11.87 11.10 -23.35
N LEU A 198 11.12 11.40 -22.28
CA LEU A 198 10.35 12.63 -22.18
C LEU A 198 11.25 13.88 -22.17
N ILE A 199 12.36 13.83 -21.43
CA ILE A 199 13.33 14.93 -21.33
C ILE A 199 13.97 15.20 -22.70
N VAL A 200 14.36 14.14 -23.43
CA VAL A 200 14.92 14.28 -24.79
C VAL A 200 13.89 14.90 -25.73
N ASN A 201 12.63 14.44 -25.72
CA ASN A 201 11.58 15.04 -26.56
C ASN A 201 11.33 16.52 -26.21
N LEU A 202 11.30 16.87 -24.92
CA LEU A 202 11.08 18.24 -24.48
C LEU A 202 12.24 19.16 -24.86
N SER A 203 13.48 18.70 -24.71
CA SER A 203 14.68 19.45 -25.09
C SER A 203 14.75 19.66 -26.62
N VAL A 204 14.39 18.66 -27.42
CA VAL A 204 14.23 18.82 -28.88
C VAL A 204 13.14 19.85 -29.23
N LEU A 205 11.98 19.79 -28.59
CA LEU A 205 10.90 20.77 -28.80
C LEU A 205 11.30 22.19 -28.41
N ILE A 206 12.02 22.35 -27.30
CA ILE A 206 12.55 23.65 -26.86
C ILE A 206 13.56 24.15 -27.90
N PHE A 207 14.48 23.30 -28.36
CA PHE A 207 15.47 23.66 -29.39
C PHE A 207 14.80 24.09 -30.71
N ILE A 208 13.81 23.34 -31.20
CA ILE A 208 13.04 23.71 -32.40
C ILE A 208 12.35 25.06 -32.21
N ARG A 209 11.72 25.30 -31.05
CA ARG A 209 11.08 26.58 -30.73
C ARG A 209 12.07 27.72 -30.66
N GLN A 210 13.24 27.49 -30.07
CA GLN A 210 14.32 28.48 -30.00
C GLN A 210 14.86 28.83 -31.39
N ARG A 211 15.11 27.84 -32.24
CA ARG A 211 15.54 28.03 -33.62
C ARG A 211 14.52 28.82 -34.42
N LYS A 212 13.24 28.47 -34.34
CA LYS A 212 12.15 29.21 -35.02
C LYS A 212 12.04 30.66 -34.52
N ARG A 213 12.29 30.90 -33.22
CA ARG A 213 12.31 32.25 -32.64
C ARG A 213 13.51 33.07 -33.13
N GLN A 214 14.65 32.45 -33.40
CA GLN A 214 15.81 33.13 -33.98
C GLN A 214 15.55 33.55 -35.44
N GLU A 215 14.96 32.67 -36.26
CA GLU A 215 14.59 33.01 -37.65
C GLU A 215 13.54 34.12 -37.73
N LEU A 216 12.57 34.16 -36.81
CA LEU A 216 11.59 35.24 -36.76
C LEU A 216 12.23 36.59 -36.38
N ARG A 217 13.27 36.58 -35.54
CA ARG A 217 14.01 37.79 -35.14
C ARG A 217 14.88 38.35 -36.26
N SER A 218 15.47 37.51 -37.11
CA SER A 218 16.24 37.98 -38.26
C SER A 218 15.35 38.61 -39.34
N LEU A 219 14.13 38.08 -39.55
CA LEU A 219 13.15 38.67 -40.46
C LEU A 219 12.63 40.03 -39.98
N VAL A 220 12.44 40.20 -38.67
CA VAL A 220 12.03 41.48 -38.07
C VAL A 220 13.19 42.48 -38.05
N GLY A 221 14.43 42.03 -37.78
CA GLY A 221 15.61 42.89 -37.76
C GLY A 221 16.08 43.40 -39.13
N LEU A 222 15.69 42.74 -40.22
CA LEU A 222 15.93 43.21 -41.59
C LEU A 222 14.96 44.33 -42.03
N SER A 223 13.91 44.62 -41.24
CA SER A 223 12.89 45.60 -41.56
C SER A 223 13.19 47.02 -41.04
N GLU A 224 14.19 47.21 -40.17
CA GLU A 224 14.38 48.48 -39.43
C GLU A 224 15.49 49.40 -39.98
N VAL A 225 16.06 49.12 -41.16
CA VAL A 225 17.08 50.01 -41.77
C VAL A 225 16.69 50.39 -43.20
N ALA A 226 15.76 51.34 -43.34
CA ALA A 226 15.61 52.15 -44.56
C ALA A 226 14.82 53.43 -44.25
N GLU A 227 15.53 54.56 -44.13
CA GLU A 227 14.94 55.91 -44.19
C GLU A 227 14.49 56.24 -45.63
N GLY A 228 13.30 56.84 -45.79
CA GLY A 228 12.85 57.46 -47.06
C GLY A 228 11.33 57.38 -47.30
N ALA A 229 10.64 58.52 -47.21
CA ALA A 229 9.17 58.74 -47.32
C ALA A 229 8.52 58.36 -48.69
N PRO A 230 7.18 58.53 -48.95
CA PRO A 230 5.97 58.70 -48.12
C PRO A 230 4.76 57.78 -48.49
N SER A 231 3.69 57.86 -47.68
CA SER A 231 2.25 57.62 -47.98
C SER A 231 1.69 56.19 -48.20
N GLY A 232 0.93 55.69 -47.22
CA GLY A 232 -0.15 54.73 -47.45
C GLY A 232 -0.58 53.86 -46.25
N ILE A 233 -1.78 54.15 -45.72
CA ILE A 233 -2.58 53.40 -44.72
C ILE A 233 -2.22 53.62 -43.24
N GLY A 234 -2.67 54.78 -42.74
CA GLY A 234 -3.29 54.91 -41.41
C GLY A 234 -2.40 54.67 -40.21
N ASP A 235 -1.68 55.71 -39.79
CA ASP A 235 -1.02 55.78 -38.50
C ASP A 235 -2.06 55.66 -37.37
N LEU A 236 -2.21 54.44 -36.81
CA LEU A 236 -3.19 54.15 -35.77
C LEU A 236 -2.76 54.78 -34.44
N ARG A 237 -3.22 56.01 -34.18
CA ARG A 237 -2.99 56.71 -32.92
C ARG A 237 -3.85 56.13 -31.79
N ARG A 238 -3.23 55.85 -30.63
CA ARG A 238 -3.95 55.51 -29.39
C ARG A 238 -4.43 56.78 -28.71
N PHE A 239 -5.68 56.77 -28.22
CA PHE A 239 -6.29 57.89 -27.49
C PHE A 239 -6.62 57.48 -26.06
N TRP A 240 -6.45 58.43 -25.13
CA TRP A 240 -6.89 58.23 -23.75
C TRP A 240 -8.37 58.55 -23.61
N LEU A 241 -9.10 57.84 -22.73
CA LEU A 241 -10.55 58.05 -22.54
C LEU A 241 -10.89 59.51 -22.21
N ARG A 242 -10.06 60.16 -21.37
CA ARG A 242 -10.24 61.56 -20.98
C ARG A 242 -10.13 62.52 -22.18
N GLU A 243 -9.24 62.25 -23.11
CA GLU A 243 -9.07 63.02 -24.35
C GLU A 243 -10.33 62.93 -25.22
N LEU A 244 -10.88 61.72 -25.37
CA LEU A 244 -12.12 61.49 -26.12
C LEU A 244 -13.35 62.09 -25.41
N GLN A 245 -13.39 62.09 -24.08
CA GLN A 245 -14.43 62.78 -23.30
C GLN A 245 -14.38 64.29 -23.54
N MET A 246 -13.22 64.93 -23.45
CA MET A 246 -13.10 66.37 -23.75
C MET A 246 -13.49 66.66 -25.19
N ALA A 247 -13.01 65.85 -26.14
CA ALA A 247 -13.27 66.06 -27.56
C ALA A 247 -14.75 65.95 -27.93
N THR A 248 -15.52 65.13 -27.22
CA THR A 248 -16.95 64.86 -27.52
C THR A 248 -17.91 65.58 -26.57
N ASP A 249 -17.42 66.49 -25.73
CA ASP A 249 -18.20 67.12 -24.65
C ASP A 249 -18.86 66.07 -23.74
N ASN A 250 -18.02 65.19 -23.21
CA ASN A 250 -18.35 64.01 -22.39
C ASN A 250 -19.42 63.11 -23.01
N PHE A 251 -19.32 62.82 -24.31
CA PHE A 251 -20.31 62.05 -25.07
C PHE A 251 -21.74 62.65 -25.01
N SER A 252 -21.83 63.98 -25.09
CA SER A 252 -23.09 64.73 -25.11
C SER A 252 -24.00 64.31 -26.26
N SER A 253 -25.31 64.27 -26.01
CA SER A 253 -26.33 63.97 -27.03
C SER A 253 -26.34 64.99 -28.17
N LYS A 254 -25.83 66.21 -27.96
CA LYS A 254 -25.68 67.25 -29.00
C LYS A 254 -24.69 66.84 -30.10
N ASN A 255 -23.71 66.01 -29.77
CA ASN A 255 -22.67 65.54 -30.68
C ASN A 255 -22.98 64.16 -31.28
N LEU A 256 -24.16 63.61 -31.03
CA LEU A 256 -24.54 62.28 -31.49
C LEU A 256 -24.75 62.29 -33.02
N LEU A 257 -23.94 61.50 -33.73
CA LEU A 257 -24.06 61.30 -35.17
C LEU A 257 -24.97 60.11 -35.52
N GLY A 258 -25.06 59.10 -34.66
CA GLY A 258 -25.93 57.95 -34.88
C GLY A 258 -25.96 56.95 -33.73
N LYS A 259 -27.07 56.21 -33.62
CA LYS A 259 -27.24 55.08 -32.67
C LYS A 259 -27.46 53.79 -33.45
N GLY A 260 -26.79 52.70 -33.06
CA GLY A 260 -26.98 51.38 -33.63
C GLY A 260 -26.85 50.26 -32.60
N GLY A 261 -27.01 49.01 -33.02
CA GLY A 261 -26.99 47.83 -32.13
C GLY A 261 -25.69 47.67 -31.32
N PHE A 262 -24.58 48.19 -31.85
CA PHE A 262 -23.25 48.09 -31.23
C PHE A 262 -22.83 49.34 -30.45
N GLY A 263 -23.71 50.34 -30.29
CA GLY A 263 -23.44 51.55 -29.52
C GLY A 263 -23.74 52.85 -30.26
N ASN A 264 -23.20 53.94 -29.73
CA ASN A 264 -23.45 55.30 -30.20
C ASN A 264 -22.17 55.88 -30.83
N VAL A 265 -22.32 56.64 -31.92
CA VAL A 265 -21.23 57.36 -32.58
C VAL A 265 -21.38 58.85 -32.33
N TYR A 266 -20.33 59.48 -31.83
CA TYR A 266 -20.29 60.90 -31.50
C TYR A 266 -19.27 61.63 -32.36
N LYS A 267 -19.57 62.87 -32.74
CA LYS A 267 -18.61 63.82 -33.32
C LYS A 267 -17.73 64.36 -32.20
N GLY A 268 -16.42 64.29 -32.38
CA GLY A 268 -15.46 64.91 -31.48
C GLY A 268 -14.53 65.87 -32.22
N ARG A 269 -13.98 66.85 -31.50
CA ARG A 269 -12.87 67.69 -31.98
C ARG A 269 -11.70 67.57 -31.00
N LEU A 270 -10.58 67.03 -31.46
CA LEU A 270 -9.36 66.89 -30.68
C LEU A 270 -8.70 68.25 -30.43
N ALA A 271 -7.74 68.29 -29.49
CA ALA A 271 -7.02 69.53 -29.15
C ALA A 271 -6.24 70.11 -30.32
N ASP A 272 -5.77 69.27 -31.25
CA ASP A 272 -5.10 69.67 -32.49
C ASP A 272 -6.08 70.18 -33.58
N GLY A 273 -7.38 70.29 -33.26
CA GLY A 273 -8.42 70.76 -34.15
C GLY A 273 -9.01 69.68 -35.06
N THR A 274 -8.43 68.48 -35.09
CA THR A 274 -8.90 67.35 -35.91
C THR A 274 -10.30 66.92 -35.51
N VAL A 275 -11.18 66.77 -36.49
CA VAL A 275 -12.55 66.27 -36.27
C VAL A 275 -12.54 64.74 -36.40
N VAL A 276 -13.07 64.06 -35.39
CA VAL A 276 -13.10 62.60 -35.29
C VAL A 276 -14.52 62.09 -35.06
N ALA A 277 -14.78 60.85 -35.46
CA ALA A 277 -15.98 60.11 -35.07
C ALA A 277 -15.60 59.06 -34.01
N VAL A 278 -16.16 59.19 -32.81
CA VAL A 278 -15.86 58.31 -31.67
C VAL A 278 -17.03 57.36 -31.45
N LYS A 279 -16.81 56.05 -31.62
CA LYS A 279 -17.81 55.02 -31.37
C LYS A 279 -17.69 54.49 -29.93
N ARG A 280 -18.66 54.82 -29.08
CA ARG A 280 -18.78 54.25 -27.73
C ARG A 280 -19.57 52.95 -27.81
N LEU A 281 -18.87 51.83 -27.58
CA LEU A 281 -19.48 50.50 -27.57
C LEU A 281 -20.30 50.31 -26.30
N ARG A 282 -21.44 49.59 -26.39
CA ARG A 282 -22.18 49.16 -25.20
C ARG A 282 -21.38 48.07 -24.49
N THR A 283 -20.84 48.35 -23.32
CA THR A 283 -20.30 47.32 -22.42
C THR A 283 -21.43 46.78 -21.56
N ALA A 284 -21.42 45.48 -21.24
CA ALA A 284 -22.50 44.76 -20.54
C ALA A 284 -22.74 45.19 -19.08
N VAL A 285 -22.17 46.32 -18.65
CA VAL A 285 -22.33 46.91 -17.33
C VAL A 285 -22.52 48.41 -17.52
N ASP A 286 -23.76 48.80 -17.83
CA ASP A 286 -24.29 50.12 -17.48
C ASP A 286 -25.81 49.94 -17.23
N PRO A 287 -26.35 50.39 -16.08
CA PRO A 287 -27.69 50.01 -15.63
C PRO A 287 -28.77 50.54 -16.59
N ILE A 288 -29.70 49.66 -16.91
CA ILE A 288 -30.91 49.96 -17.66
C ILE A 288 -31.70 51.03 -16.89
N ALA A 289 -31.63 52.28 -17.36
CA ALA A 289 -32.67 53.26 -17.10
C ALA A 289 -33.94 52.83 -17.85
N LYS A 290 -34.73 51.95 -17.23
CA LYS A 290 -36.13 51.71 -17.59
C LYS A 290 -36.95 52.55 -16.63
N HIS A 291 -37.41 53.71 -17.08
CA HIS A 291 -38.62 54.32 -16.55
C HIS A 291 -39.52 54.71 -17.72
N SER A 292 -40.65 54.00 -17.77
CA SER A 292 -42.01 54.44 -18.14
C SER A 292 -42.20 55.38 -19.34
N SER A 293 -42.83 54.85 -20.38
CA SER A 293 -44.05 55.44 -20.97
C SER A 293 -44.68 54.46 -21.97
N GLU A 294 -45.82 53.87 -21.58
CA GLU A 294 -46.79 53.30 -22.52
C GLU A 294 -47.34 54.39 -23.44
N PRO A 295 -47.63 54.09 -24.72
CA PRO A 295 -48.59 54.83 -25.50
C PRO A 295 -49.96 54.13 -25.45
N SER A 296 -50.98 54.89 -25.06
CA SER A 296 -52.38 54.58 -25.30
C SER A 296 -52.70 54.65 -26.80
N TRP A 297 -53.47 53.68 -27.31
CA TRP A 297 -54.49 53.90 -28.35
C TRP A 297 -55.62 52.88 -28.17
N LYS A 298 -56.81 53.30 -28.61
CA LYS A 298 -58.15 52.72 -28.41
C LYS A 298 -58.31 51.27 -28.83
#